data_AF-A0AAW6I096-F1
#
_entry.id   AF-A0AAW6I096-F1
#
_cell.length_a   1.000
_cell.length_b   1.000
_cell.length_c   1.000
_cell.angle_alpha   90.00
_cell.angle_beta   90.00
_cell.angle_gamma   90.00
#
_symmetry.space_group_name_H-M   'P 1'
#
loop_
_entity.id
_entity.type
_entity.pdbx_description
1 polymer ?
#
loop_
_entity_poly.entity_id
_entity_poly.type
_entity_poly.pdbx_seq_one_letter_code
_entity_poly.pdbx_strand_id
1 'polypeptide(L)'
;MTWKYNLGVEKEVHNLILSLGLPSEYIGFHIRGGDKFLEHKIEPIENYFSRNETCIKNVFVLTDDYTVISNIKKMYPDYSVYTLCEVSEHGYFHGDFINQDTAYKRRKLIRLFASIDILAASKLFIGTFSSNPGMYLGMRSPTISKGVDFDNWIIW
;
A
#
# COMPACT_ATOMS: atom_id res chain seq x y z
N MET A 1 15.65 15.32 0.52
CA MET A 1 14.52 14.90 1.38
C MET A 1 13.40 15.93 1.21
N THR A 2 12.26 15.52 0.63
CA THR A 2 11.19 16.42 0.13
C THR A 2 10.09 16.72 1.17
N TRP A 3 9.97 15.94 2.25
CA TRP A 3 9.13 16.25 3.41
C TRP A 3 9.74 15.72 4.71
N LYS A 4 9.26 16.23 5.84
CA LYS A 4 9.53 15.72 7.19
C LYS A 4 8.26 15.80 8.01
N TYR A 5 7.93 14.75 8.77
CA TYR A 5 6.81 14.80 9.69
C TYR A 5 7.10 15.77 10.84
N ASN A 6 6.04 16.35 11.41
CA ASN A 6 6.17 16.93 12.75
C ASN A 6 6.37 15.80 13.78
N LEU A 7 6.95 16.14 14.94
CA LEU A 7 7.33 15.16 15.96
C LEU A 7 6.16 14.28 16.44
N GLY A 8 4.95 14.84 16.53
CA GLY A 8 3.77 14.07 16.94
C GLY A 8 3.38 13.03 15.91
N VAL A 9 3.30 13.42 14.65
CA VAL A 9 2.99 12.52 13.53
C VAL A 9 4.08 11.47 13.32
N GLU A 10 5.35 11.87 13.43
CA GLU A 10 6.49 10.95 13.33
C GLU A 10 6.39 9.82 14.36
N LYS A 11 6.10 10.16 15.62
CA LYS A 11 5.91 9.18 16.69
C LYS A 11 4.71 8.27 16.45
N GLU A 12 3.58 8.82 16.00
CA GLU A 12 2.37 8.04 15.69
C GLU A 12 2.61 7.04 14.54
N VAL A 13 3.24 7.51 13.45
CA VAL A 13 3.61 6.68 12.30
C VAL A 13 4.58 5.58 12.73
N HIS A 14 5.64 5.93 13.46
CA HIS A 14 6.64 4.97 13.91
C HIS A 14 6.04 3.89 14.82
N ASN A 15 5.23 4.28 15.80
CA ASN A 15 4.57 3.33 16.69
C ASN A 15 3.64 2.38 15.93
N LEU A 16 2.91 2.90 14.93
CA LEU A 16 2.04 2.08 14.10
C LEU A 16 2.82 1.06 13.28
N ILE A 17 3.95 1.47 12.67
CA ILE A 17 4.82 0.55 11.92
C ILE A 17 5.36 -0.55 12.85
N LEU A 18 5.86 -0.18 14.04
CA LEU A 18 6.37 -1.15 15.01
C LEU A 18 5.30 -2.17 15.45
N SER A 19 4.05 -1.74 15.58
CA SER A 19 2.95 -2.62 16.00
C SER A 19 2.65 -3.77 15.04
N LEU A 20 3.06 -3.66 13.76
CA LEU A 20 2.89 -4.73 12.78
C LEU A 20 3.86 -5.90 12.97
N GLY A 21 4.97 -5.71 13.69
CA GLY A 21 5.99 -6.75 13.87
C GLY A 21 6.59 -7.22 12.53
N LEU A 22 6.79 -6.31 11.57
CA LEU A 22 7.34 -6.64 10.26
C LEU A 22 8.74 -7.26 10.39
N PRO A 23 9.05 -8.31 9.61
CA PRO A 23 10.39 -8.88 9.55
C PRO A 23 11.38 -7.90 8.89
N SER A 24 12.68 -8.18 9.01
CA SER A 24 13.73 -7.36 8.40
C SER A 24 13.66 -7.29 6.88
N GLU A 25 13.10 -8.32 6.23
CA GLU A 25 12.93 -8.39 4.79
C GLU A 25 11.50 -8.76 4.42
N TYR A 26 10.89 -7.92 3.58
CA TYR A 26 9.55 -8.08 3.06
C TYR A 26 9.43 -7.36 1.71
N ILE A 27 8.41 -7.75 0.95
CA ILE A 27 8.02 -7.13 -0.32
C ILE A 27 6.82 -6.22 -0.07
N GLY A 28 6.79 -5.05 -0.70
CA GLY A 28 5.72 -4.09 -0.56
C GLY A 28 4.78 -4.13 -1.77
N PHE A 29 3.49 -4.34 -1.56
CA PHE A 29 2.46 -4.25 -2.59
C PHE A 29 1.56 -3.05 -2.37
N HIS A 30 1.32 -2.29 -3.43
CA HIS A 30 0.21 -1.33 -3.50
C HIS A 30 -0.82 -1.84 -4.50
N ILE A 31 -1.93 -2.39 -3.99
CA ILE A 31 -3.01 -2.94 -4.81
C ILE A 31 -4.21 -2.02 -4.67
N ARG A 32 -4.46 -1.22 -5.71
CA ARG A 32 -5.66 -0.38 -5.80
C ARG A 32 -6.90 -1.26 -5.87
N GLY A 33 -7.79 -1.15 -4.88
CA GLY A 33 -9.11 -1.78 -4.87
C GLY A 33 -10.22 -0.76 -5.17
N GLY A 34 -11.43 -1.06 -4.69
CA GLY A 34 -12.55 -0.12 -4.63
C GLY A 34 -13.33 0.13 -5.92
N ASP A 35 -14.12 1.20 -5.90
CA ASP A 35 -15.12 1.63 -6.90
C ASP A 35 -14.54 2.15 -8.23
N LYS A 36 -13.21 2.26 -8.32
CA LYS A 36 -12.51 2.90 -9.44
C LYS A 36 -12.41 2.08 -10.73
N PHE A 37 -13.25 1.06 -10.89
CA PHE A 37 -13.46 0.33 -12.15
C PHE A 37 -13.79 1.24 -13.35
N LEU A 38 -14.32 2.45 -13.09
CA LEU A 38 -14.66 3.42 -14.13
C LEU A 38 -13.44 4.15 -14.72
N GLU A 39 -12.34 4.26 -13.97
CA GLU A 39 -11.15 5.02 -14.40
C GLU A 39 -10.06 4.12 -14.98
N HIS A 40 -9.79 2.96 -14.36
CA HIS A 40 -8.77 2.00 -14.80
C HIS A 40 -9.16 0.57 -14.42
N LYS A 41 -8.81 -0.41 -15.27
CA LYS A 41 -9.03 -1.83 -15.01
C LYS A 41 -8.24 -2.25 -13.76
N ILE A 42 -8.92 -2.93 -12.83
CA ILE A 42 -8.23 -3.52 -11.67
C ILE A 42 -7.29 -4.62 -12.15
N GLU A 43 -6.03 -4.50 -11.76
CA GLU A 43 -5.00 -5.49 -12.05
C GLU A 43 -5.21 -6.75 -11.19
N PRO A 44 -5.20 -7.96 -11.79
CA PRO A 44 -5.26 -9.22 -11.05
C PRO A 44 -4.17 -9.32 -9.98
N ILE A 45 -4.48 -9.97 -8.85
CA ILE A 45 -3.53 -10.17 -7.74
C ILE A 45 -2.27 -10.90 -8.24
N GLU A 46 -2.45 -11.86 -9.15
CA GLU A 46 -1.40 -12.66 -9.77
C GLU A 46 -0.34 -11.81 -10.47
N ASN A 47 -0.72 -10.65 -11.02
CA ASN A 47 0.21 -9.73 -11.68
C ASN A 47 1.20 -9.09 -10.69
N TYR A 48 0.80 -8.91 -9.42
CA TYR A 48 1.69 -8.42 -8.38
C TYR A 48 2.67 -9.51 -7.95
N PHE A 49 2.17 -10.73 -7.72
CA PHE A 49 2.99 -11.86 -7.26
C PHE A 49 3.95 -12.35 -8.34
N SER A 50 3.57 -12.34 -9.62
CA SER A 50 4.46 -12.74 -10.72
C SER A 50 5.66 -11.82 -10.91
N ARG A 51 5.54 -10.55 -10.48
CA ARG A 51 6.63 -9.57 -10.50
C ARG A 51 7.56 -9.66 -9.29
N ASN A 52 7.23 -10.50 -8.31
CA ASN A 52 8.13 -10.82 -7.21
C ASN A 52 9.20 -11.82 -7.68
N GLU A 53 10.36 -11.32 -8.08
CA GLU A 53 11.51 -12.13 -8.51
C GLU A 53 12.38 -12.60 -7.33
N THR A 54 11.94 -12.37 -6.09
CA THR A 54 12.66 -12.77 -4.88
C THR A 54 12.11 -14.06 -4.28
N CYS A 55 12.84 -14.67 -3.35
CA CYS A 55 12.34 -15.78 -2.53
C CYS A 55 11.59 -15.33 -1.26
N ILE A 56 11.37 -14.02 -1.07
CA ILE A 56 10.77 -13.46 0.15
C ILE A 56 9.25 -13.72 0.13
N LYS A 57 8.77 -14.39 1.19
CA LYS A 57 7.35 -14.72 1.39
C LYS A 57 6.61 -13.79 2.36
N ASN A 58 7.30 -12.80 2.93
CA ASN A 58 6.69 -11.77 3.76
C ASN A 58 6.26 -10.61 2.87
N VAL A 59 4.96 -10.29 2.86
CA VAL A 59 4.41 -9.21 2.04
C VAL A 59 3.65 -8.22 2.90
N PHE A 60 3.94 -6.94 2.72
CA PHE A 60 3.08 -5.87 3.22
C PHE A 60 2.18 -5.38 2.09
N VAL A 61 0.88 -5.29 2.32
CA VAL A 61 -0.10 -4.89 1.31
C VAL A 61 -0.82 -3.62 1.75
N LEU A 62 -0.64 -2.55 0.97
CA LEU A 62 -1.48 -1.36 1.00
C LEU A 62 -2.61 -1.52 -0.01
N THR A 63 -3.83 -1.50 0.49
CA THR A 63 -5.07 -1.49 -0.28
C THR A 63 -6.14 -0.77 0.53
N ASP A 64 -7.18 -0.30 -0.14
CA ASP A 64 -8.37 0.30 0.45
C ASP A 64 -9.54 -0.70 0.57
N ASP A 65 -9.35 -1.95 0.12
CA ASP A 65 -10.36 -3.01 0.18
C ASP A 65 -9.80 -4.29 0.81
N TYR A 66 -10.33 -4.66 1.98
CA TYR A 66 -9.89 -5.83 2.73
C TYR A 66 -10.23 -7.17 2.04
N THR A 67 -11.12 -7.16 1.05
CA THR A 67 -11.39 -8.36 0.23
C THR A 67 -10.12 -8.79 -0.53
N VAL A 68 -9.27 -7.83 -0.94
CA VAL A 68 -7.97 -8.10 -1.56
C VAL A 68 -7.08 -8.90 -0.60
N ILE A 69 -6.98 -8.47 0.66
CA ILE A 69 -6.19 -9.16 1.70
C ILE A 69 -6.71 -10.59 1.91
N SER A 70 -8.03 -10.75 1.97
CA SER A 70 -8.69 -12.04 2.14
C SER A 70 -8.42 -12.98 0.96
N ASN A 71 -8.41 -12.45 -0.26
CA ASN A 71 -8.13 -13.22 -1.48
C ASN A 71 -6.66 -13.62 -1.56
N ILE A 72 -5.73 -12.73 -1.22
CA ILE A 72 -4.29 -13.06 -1.16
C ILE A 72 -4.04 -14.21 -0.21
N LYS A 73 -4.60 -14.17 1.01
CA LYS A 73 -4.41 -15.25 2.00
C LYS A 73 -4.94 -16.61 1.53
N LYS A 74 -5.97 -16.62 0.67
CA LYS A 74 -6.53 -17.84 0.06
C LYS A 74 -5.67 -18.36 -1.08
N MET A 75 -5.22 -17.47 -1.97
CA MET A 75 -4.47 -17.83 -3.18
C MET A 75 -3.00 -18.15 -2.90
N TYR A 76 -2.42 -17.50 -1.89
CA TYR A 76 -1.00 -17.61 -1.51
C TYR A 76 -0.87 -17.95 -0.01
N PRO A 77 -1.32 -19.15 0.42
CA PRO A 77 -1.35 -19.52 1.84
C PRO A 77 0.06 -19.63 2.47
N ASP A 78 1.08 -19.82 1.63
CA ASP A 78 2.49 -19.86 2.04
C ASP A 78 3.08 -18.49 2.41
N TYR A 79 2.39 -17.40 2.08
CA TYR A 79 2.88 -16.05 2.30
C TYR A 79 2.38 -15.50 3.64
N SER A 80 3.25 -14.79 4.35
CA SER A 80 2.87 -14.02 5.53
C SER A 80 2.43 -12.63 5.08
N VAL A 81 1.13 -12.35 5.23
CA VAL A 81 0.50 -11.10 4.75
C VAL A 81 0.30 -10.12 5.90
N TYR A 82 1.00 -8.99 5.81
CA TYR A 82 0.90 -7.84 6.71
C TYR A 82 0.11 -6.73 6.02
N THR A 83 -0.74 -6.03 6.76
CA THR A 83 -1.48 -4.89 6.21
C THR A 83 -1.90 -3.96 7.33
N LEU A 84 -2.04 -2.67 7.00
CA LEU A 84 -2.75 -1.72 7.84
C LEU A 84 -4.22 -1.61 7.46
N CYS A 85 -4.71 -2.33 6.45
CA CYS A 85 -6.12 -2.35 6.05
C CYS A 85 -6.98 -3.08 7.10
N GLU A 86 -8.06 -2.44 7.52
CA GLU A 86 -9.05 -2.93 8.49
C GLU A 86 -10.11 -3.78 7.80
N VAL A 87 -10.64 -4.78 8.50
CA VAL A 87 -11.66 -5.71 7.98
C VAL A 87 -12.93 -5.01 7.49
N SER A 88 -13.25 -3.85 8.06
CA SER A 88 -14.42 -3.04 7.68
C SER A 88 -14.22 -2.20 6.42
N GLU A 89 -13.03 -2.20 5.82
CA GLU A 89 -12.74 -1.42 4.60
C GLU A 89 -13.06 -2.23 3.34
N HIS A 90 -13.87 -1.65 2.45
CA HIS A 90 -14.34 -2.26 1.21
C HIS A 90 -14.27 -1.27 0.04
N GLY A 91 -13.20 -0.48 -0.01
CA GLY A 91 -12.97 0.56 -1.00
C GLY A 91 -13.03 1.98 -0.44
N TYR A 92 -12.37 2.90 -1.14
CA TYR A 92 -12.35 4.32 -0.80
C TYR A 92 -13.45 5.11 -1.53
N PHE A 93 -14.36 5.71 -0.78
CA PHE A 93 -15.37 6.64 -1.30
C PHE A 93 -15.04 8.08 -0.86
N HIS A 94 -14.66 8.93 -1.82
CA HIS A 94 -14.19 10.29 -1.52
C HIS A 94 -15.25 11.17 -0.83
N GLY A 95 -16.51 11.05 -1.26
CA GLY A 95 -17.64 11.79 -0.68
C GLY A 95 -17.85 11.47 0.81
N ASP A 96 -17.75 10.20 1.18
CA ASP A 96 -17.89 9.76 2.57
C ASP A 96 -16.74 10.29 3.43
N PHE A 97 -15.52 10.30 2.90
CA PHE A 97 -14.33 10.79 3.60
C PHE A 97 -14.44 12.27 3.97
N ILE A 98 -14.94 13.12 3.07
CA ILE A 98 -15.08 14.57 3.32
C ILE A 98 -15.99 14.84 4.53
N ASN A 99 -17.03 14.02 4.72
CA ASN A 99 -18.02 14.22 5.78
C ASN A 99 -17.61 13.63 7.14
N GLN A 100 -16.48 12.93 7.22
CA GLN A 100 -15.99 12.36 8.49
C GLN A 100 -15.36 13.41 9.41
N ASP A 101 -15.32 13.08 10.70
CA ASP A 101 -14.66 13.90 11.71
C ASP A 101 -13.13 13.96 11.53
N THR A 102 -12.51 14.98 12.11
CA THR A 102 -11.06 15.22 12.01
C THR A 102 -10.22 14.09 12.60
N ALA A 103 -10.70 13.41 13.65
CA ALA A 103 -9.97 12.32 14.27
C ALA A 103 -9.95 11.08 13.36
N TYR A 104 -11.06 10.77 12.69
CA TYR A 104 -11.14 9.72 11.68
C TYR A 104 -10.20 10.00 10.51
N LYS A 105 -10.26 11.21 9.95
CA LYS A 105 -9.37 11.64 8.85
C LYS A 105 -7.90 11.52 9.26
N ARG A 106 -7.56 11.98 10.46
CA ARG A 106 -6.20 11.84 11.01
C ARG A 106 -5.78 10.37 11.06
N ARG A 107 -6.59 9.47 11.63
CA ARG A 107 -6.25 8.03 11.71
C ARG A 107 -5.98 7.43 10.33
N LYS A 108 -6.82 7.74 9.33
CA LYS A 108 -6.61 7.27 7.95
C LYS A 108 -5.32 7.82 7.34
N LEU A 109 -5.02 9.10 7.55
CA LEU A 109 -3.76 9.71 7.07
C LEU A 109 -2.52 9.12 7.74
N ILE A 110 -2.54 8.89 9.06
CA ILE A 110 -1.44 8.22 9.77
C ILE A 110 -1.20 6.81 9.20
N ARG A 111 -2.27 6.05 8.94
CA ARG A 111 -2.18 4.72 8.31
C ARG A 111 -1.62 4.79 6.90
N LEU A 112 -2.03 5.77 6.09
CA LEU A 112 -1.47 5.99 4.76
C LEU A 112 0.04 6.32 4.84
N PHE A 113 0.44 7.25 5.71
CA PHE A 113 1.83 7.63 5.91
C PHE A 113 2.69 6.46 6.37
N ALA A 114 2.22 5.70 7.36
CA ALA A 114 2.88 4.48 7.80
C ALA A 114 3.02 3.45 6.66
N SER A 115 1.97 3.26 5.87
CA SER A 115 1.99 2.35 4.73
C SER A 115 3.01 2.78 3.67
N ILE A 116 3.07 4.07 3.36
CA ILE A 116 4.04 4.66 2.44
C ILE A 116 5.48 4.43 2.92
N ASP A 117 5.76 4.63 4.21
CA ASP A 117 7.11 4.43 4.74
C ASP A 117 7.51 2.95 4.80
N ILE A 118 6.56 2.05 5.11
CA ILE A 118 6.77 0.60 5.01
C ILE A 118 7.11 0.22 3.56
N LEU A 119 6.30 0.67 2.59
CA LEU A 119 6.54 0.36 1.18
C LEU A 119 7.88 0.90 0.69
N ALA A 120 8.26 2.12 1.09
CA ALA A 120 9.54 2.72 0.73
C ALA A 120 10.75 2.01 1.34
N ALA A 121 10.57 1.29 2.46
CA ALA A 121 11.61 0.51 3.13
C ALA A 121 11.65 -0.97 2.72
N SER A 122 10.71 -1.42 1.88
CA SER A 122 10.66 -2.80 1.40
C SER A 122 11.84 -3.15 0.48
N LYS A 123 12.11 -4.44 0.31
CA LYS A 123 13.18 -4.92 -0.60
C LYS A 123 12.83 -4.70 -2.07
N LEU A 124 11.56 -4.81 -2.38
CA LEU A 124 10.97 -4.59 -3.69
C LEU A 124 9.57 -4.05 -3.46
N PHE A 125 9.24 -2.98 -4.15
CA PHE A 125 7.92 -2.39 -4.22
C PHE A 125 7.27 -2.75 -5.56
N ILE A 126 6.04 -3.26 -5.51
CA ILE A 126 5.23 -3.59 -6.69
C ILE A 126 3.89 -2.88 -6.55
N GLY A 127 3.55 -2.01 -7.48
CA GLY A 127 2.37 -1.14 -7.33
C GLY A 127 1.69 -0.77 -8.62
N THR A 128 0.45 -0.28 -8.50
CA THR A 128 -0.31 0.34 -9.60
C THR A 128 0.16 1.78 -9.80
N PHE A 129 0.96 2.04 -10.84
CA PHE A 129 1.49 3.37 -11.11
C PHE A 129 0.43 4.36 -11.58
N SER A 130 -0.72 3.92 -12.11
CA SER A 130 -1.95 4.72 -12.38
C SER A 130 -2.59 5.36 -11.13
N SER A 131 -2.10 5.03 -9.93
CA SER A 131 -2.62 5.52 -8.66
C SER A 131 -1.66 6.48 -7.98
N ASN A 132 -2.19 7.44 -7.22
CA ASN A 132 -1.34 8.41 -6.52
C ASN A 132 -0.31 7.75 -5.58
N PRO A 133 -0.67 6.76 -4.71
CA PRO A 133 0.33 6.11 -3.86
C PRO A 133 1.39 5.34 -4.66
N GLY A 134 0.97 4.59 -5.69
CA GLY A 134 1.89 3.82 -6.52
C GLY A 134 2.83 4.70 -7.34
N MET A 135 2.31 5.72 -8.02
CA MET A 135 3.10 6.73 -8.75
C MET A 135 4.13 7.38 -7.84
N TYR A 136 3.68 7.86 -6.67
CA TYR A 136 4.53 8.56 -5.72
C TYR A 136 5.66 7.68 -5.19
N LEU A 137 5.40 6.41 -4.89
CA LEU A 137 6.43 5.45 -4.48
C LEU A 137 7.39 5.12 -5.63
N GLY A 138 6.87 4.98 -6.85
CA GLY A 138 7.70 4.83 -8.06
C GLY A 138 8.67 6.00 -8.22
N MET A 139 8.21 7.22 -7.98
CA MET A 139 9.04 8.43 -8.00
C MET A 139 10.01 8.50 -6.81
N ARG A 140 9.56 8.16 -5.59
CA ARG A 140 10.35 8.25 -4.34
C ARG A 140 11.48 7.22 -4.30
N SER A 141 11.21 6.00 -4.76
CA SER A 141 12.10 4.84 -4.61
C SER A 141 12.23 4.06 -5.93
N PRO A 142 12.69 4.70 -7.03
CA PRO A 142 12.64 4.12 -8.37
C PRO A 142 13.46 2.83 -8.51
N THR A 143 14.56 2.70 -7.78
CA THR A 143 15.46 1.54 -7.86
C THR A 143 14.88 0.24 -7.32
N ILE A 144 13.84 0.33 -6.48
CA ILE A 144 13.15 -0.83 -5.91
C ILE A 144 11.72 -0.96 -6.42
N SER A 145 11.27 -0.12 -7.36
CA SER A 145 9.87 -0.04 -7.74
C SER A 145 9.60 -0.71 -9.08
N LYS A 146 8.51 -1.49 -9.15
CA LYS A 146 7.96 -2.07 -10.37
C LYS A 146 6.48 -1.76 -10.48
N GLY A 147 6.04 -1.31 -11.64
CA GLY A 147 4.62 -1.09 -11.92
C GLY A 147 3.96 -2.35 -12.46
N VAL A 148 2.69 -2.58 -12.12
CA VAL A 148 1.89 -3.67 -12.72
C VAL A 148 1.23 -3.27 -14.03
N ASP A 149 0.85 -2.00 -14.14
CA ASP A 149 0.08 -1.38 -15.21
C ASP A 149 0.94 -0.53 -16.17
N PHE A 150 2.05 0.02 -15.67
CA PHE A 150 3.06 0.73 -16.48
C PHE A 150 4.47 0.29 -16.10
N ASP A 151 5.40 0.27 -17.06
CA ASP A 151 6.80 -0.09 -16.80
C ASP A 151 7.54 0.97 -15.98
N ASN A 152 7.15 2.24 -16.13
CA ASN A 152 7.72 3.38 -15.42
C ASN A 152 6.61 4.20 -14.77
N TRP A 153 6.92 4.89 -13.67
CA TRP A 153 6.01 5.88 -13.11
C TRP A 153 5.84 7.03 -14.09
N ILE A 154 4.63 7.59 -14.15
CA ILE A 154 4.27 8.66 -15.07
C ILE A 154 3.56 9.78 -14.32
N ILE A 155 3.77 11.02 -14.76
CA ILE A 155 3.01 12.20 -14.31
C ILE A 155 2.06 12.54 -15.45
N TRP A 156 0.76 12.64 -15.14
CA TRP A 156 -0.29 13.08 -16.05
C TRP A 156 -0.83 14.45 -15.64
#